data_AF-A0A4Q5LE13-F1
#
_entry.id   AF-A0A4Q5LE13-F1
#
_cell.length_a   1.000
_cell.length_b   1.000
_cell.length_c   1.000
_cell.angle_alpha   90.00
_cell.angle_beta   90.00
_cell.angle_gamma   90.00
#
_symmetry.space_group_name_H-M   'P 1'
#
loop_
_entity.id
_entity.type
_entity.pdbx_description
1 polymer ?
#
loop_
_entity_poly.entity_id
_entity_poly.type
_entity_poly.pdbx_seq_one_letter_code
_entity_poly.pdbx_strand_id
1 'polypeptide(L)'
;MTSSKFWVVFSCLILVANVLFNHYQAPMGMVLSPLVAALMTRLVMFYGPVWPPYLQTGLCAVLLALQDIGIKLTGGGSHDAEGQGFMNSMVLLGALLSLGFIAKALWGQKLVVWWLRLAALVVFTLLIWLHLELFNDLGEGLKFEL
;
A
#
# COMPACT_ATOMS: atom_id res chain seq x y z
N MET A 1 -21.21 17.58 -4.37
CA MET A 1 -21.07 16.14 -4.07
C MET A 1 -19.87 15.62 -4.85
N THR A 2 -18.76 15.27 -4.18
CA THR A 2 -17.66 14.59 -4.86
C THR A 2 -18.08 13.16 -5.19
N SER A 3 -17.77 12.69 -6.40
CA SER A 3 -18.06 11.31 -6.80
C SER A 3 -17.26 10.35 -5.92
N SER A 4 -17.82 9.24 -5.45
CA SER A 4 -17.10 8.26 -4.62
C SER A 4 -15.84 7.70 -5.31
N LYS A 5 -15.85 7.65 -6.65
CA LYS A 5 -14.69 7.27 -7.47
C LYS A 5 -13.52 8.25 -7.37
N PHE A 6 -13.78 9.52 -7.04
CA PHE A 6 -12.77 10.55 -6.87
C PHE A 6 -11.72 10.12 -5.85
N TRP A 7 -12.12 9.52 -4.73
CA TRP A 7 -11.20 9.13 -3.67
C TRP A 7 -10.24 8.02 -4.07
N VAL A 8 -10.67 7.09 -4.93
CA VAL A 8 -9.78 6.06 -5.50
C VAL A 8 -8.74 6.70 -6.41
N VAL A 9 -9.18 7.58 -7.31
CA VAL A 9 -8.26 8.32 -8.21
C VAL A 9 -7.29 9.17 -7.40
N PHE A 10 -7.77 9.85 -6.37
CA PHE A 10 -6.95 10.67 -5.49
C PHE A 10 -5.92 9.83 -4.71
N SER A 11 -6.29 8.63 -4.24
CA SER A 11 -5.31 7.69 -3.67
C SER A 11 -4.23 7.29 -4.67
N CYS A 12 -4.57 7.05 -5.94
CA CYS A 12 -3.55 6.79 -6.97
C CYS A 12 -2.62 7.99 -7.19
N LEU A 13 -3.15 9.22 -7.13
CA LEU A 13 -2.32 10.43 -7.23
C LEU A 13 -1.37 10.56 -6.03
N ILE A 14 -1.83 10.25 -4.82
CA ILE A 14 -1.00 10.22 -3.61
C ILE A 14 0.12 9.18 -3.74
N LEU A 15 -0.20 7.98 -4.26
CA LEU A 15 0.78 6.94 -4.56
C LEU A 15 1.88 7.47 -5.47
N VAL A 16 1.50 8.00 -6.63
CA VAL A 16 2.45 8.52 -7.63
C VAL A 16 3.28 9.65 -7.04
N ALA A 17 2.65 10.58 -6.31
CA ALA A 17 3.34 11.66 -5.64
C ALA A 17 4.39 11.14 -4.63
N ASN A 18 4.07 10.11 -3.84
CA ASN A 18 5.03 9.55 -2.89
C ASN A 18 6.19 8.82 -3.57
N VAL A 19 5.93 8.09 -4.66
CA VAL A 19 6.99 7.44 -5.45
C VAL A 19 7.93 8.49 -6.05
N LEU A 20 7.37 9.54 -6.69
CA LEU A 20 8.17 10.64 -7.24
C LEU A 20 8.93 11.39 -6.15
N PHE A 21 8.29 11.60 -4.99
CA PHE A 21 8.95 12.23 -3.86
C PHE A 21 10.14 11.39 -3.36
N ASN A 22 10.00 10.06 -3.29
CA ASN A 22 11.12 9.20 -2.98
C ASN A 22 12.22 9.26 -4.04
N HIS A 23 11.85 9.33 -5.33
CA HIS A 23 12.83 9.42 -6.41
C HIS A 23 13.71 10.68 -6.29
N TYR A 24 13.12 11.84 -6.00
CA TYR A 24 13.86 13.10 -5.89
C TYR A 24 14.46 13.36 -4.51
N GLN A 25 13.91 12.74 -3.45
CA GLN A 25 14.30 12.97 -2.05
C GLN A 25 14.41 11.66 -1.26
N ALA A 26 15.08 10.66 -1.83
CA ALA A 26 15.36 9.41 -1.10
C ALA A 26 16.14 9.71 0.19
N PRO A 27 15.86 9.03 1.32
CA PRO A 27 14.87 7.96 1.52
C PRO A 27 13.53 8.44 2.09
N MET A 28 13.18 9.73 1.97
CA MET A 28 12.03 10.29 2.70
C MET A 28 10.69 9.69 2.28
N GLY A 29 10.49 9.43 0.98
CA GLY A 29 9.25 8.78 0.51
C GLY A 29 9.10 7.33 0.96
N MET A 30 10.22 6.63 1.20
CA MET A 30 10.27 5.31 1.83
C MET A 30 9.87 5.37 3.30
N VAL A 31 10.45 6.29 4.07
CA VAL A 31 10.12 6.47 5.51
C VAL A 31 8.66 6.88 5.71
N LEU A 32 8.11 7.69 4.80
CA LEU A 32 6.71 8.12 4.84
C LEU A 32 5.74 7.05 4.31
N SER A 33 6.25 5.99 3.66
CA SER A 33 5.39 5.00 3.00
C SER A 33 4.34 4.36 3.90
N PRO A 34 4.59 4.05 5.20
CA PRO A 34 3.57 3.47 6.06
C PRO A 34 2.37 4.39 6.28
N LEU A 35 2.62 5.69 6.45
CA LEU A 35 1.59 6.71 6.64
C LEU A 35 0.80 6.94 5.34
N VAL A 36 1.48 6.93 4.20
CA VAL A 36 0.87 7.07 2.88
C VAL A 36 -0.04 5.88 2.58
N ALA A 37 0.41 4.64 2.84
CA ALA A 37 -0.40 3.44 2.70
C ALA A 37 -1.66 3.49 3.58
N ALA A 38 -1.50 3.88 4.86
CA ALA A 38 -2.62 4.05 5.78
C ALA A 38 -3.61 5.12 5.33
N LEU A 39 -3.11 6.25 4.80
CA LEU A 39 -3.93 7.33 4.26
C LEU A 39 -4.73 6.87 3.03
N MET A 40 -4.07 6.26 2.03
CA MET A 40 -4.73 5.72 0.84
C MET A 40 -5.80 4.70 1.21
N THR A 41 -5.49 3.79 2.13
CA THR A 41 -6.43 2.79 2.66
C THR A 41 -7.62 3.46 3.33
N ARG A 42 -7.38 4.48 4.18
CA ARG A 42 -8.46 5.25 4.81
C ARG A 42 -9.35 5.92 3.75
N LEU A 43 -8.77 6.52 2.72
CA LEU A 43 -9.51 7.19 1.67
C LEU A 43 -10.41 6.22 0.90
N VAL A 44 -9.86 5.06 0.49
CA VAL A 44 -10.61 4.02 -0.24
C VAL A 44 -11.70 3.41 0.64
N MET A 45 -11.38 3.02 1.87
CA MET A 45 -12.32 2.27 2.73
C MET A 45 -13.46 3.11 3.30
N PHE A 46 -13.24 4.40 3.58
CA PHE A 46 -14.25 5.25 4.22
C PHE A 46 -14.97 6.19 3.26
N TYR A 47 -14.34 6.59 2.16
CA TYR A 47 -14.90 7.57 1.22
C TYR A 47 -15.05 7.05 -0.21
N GLY A 48 -14.44 5.89 -0.52
CA GLY A 48 -14.51 5.28 -1.84
C GLY A 48 -15.88 4.71 -2.21
N PRO A 49 -16.01 4.15 -3.43
CA PRO A 49 -17.25 3.51 -3.89
C PRO A 49 -17.63 2.33 -3.01
N VAL A 50 -18.93 2.11 -2.80
CA VAL A 50 -19.44 0.93 -2.10
C VAL A 50 -19.25 -0.29 -2.99
N TRP A 51 -18.23 -1.08 -2.70
CA TRP A 51 -17.90 -2.32 -3.39
C TRP A 51 -17.89 -3.49 -2.41
N PRO A 52 -17.91 -4.74 -2.90
CA PRO A 52 -17.68 -5.90 -2.07
C PRO A 52 -16.39 -5.74 -1.23
N PRO A 53 -16.41 -6.07 0.07
CA PRO A 53 -15.28 -5.89 0.98
C PRO A 53 -13.94 -6.39 0.44
N TYR A 54 -13.92 -7.58 -0.17
CA TYR A 54 -12.71 -8.19 -0.72
C TYR A 54 -12.12 -7.42 -1.92
N LEU A 55 -12.95 -6.74 -2.72
CA LEU A 55 -12.45 -5.90 -3.82
C LEU A 55 -11.85 -4.60 -3.28
N GLN A 56 -12.47 -3.99 -2.26
CA GLN A 56 -11.92 -2.77 -1.66
C GLN A 56 -10.60 -3.04 -0.94
N THR A 57 -10.52 -4.12 -0.17
CA THR A 57 -9.28 -4.49 0.52
C THR A 57 -8.21 -4.96 -0.46
N GLY A 58 -8.59 -5.72 -1.50
CA GLY A 58 -7.70 -6.07 -2.60
C GLY A 58 -7.11 -4.84 -3.30
N LEU A 59 -7.93 -3.82 -3.57
CA LEU A 59 -7.43 -2.55 -4.12
C LEU A 59 -6.44 -1.86 -3.16
N CYS A 60 -6.71 -1.84 -1.85
CA CYS A 60 -5.78 -1.26 -0.88
C CYS A 60 -4.43 -2.00 -0.89
N ALA A 61 -4.45 -3.34 -0.97
CA ALA A 61 -3.24 -4.14 -1.09
C ALA A 61 -2.47 -3.83 -2.38
N VAL A 62 -3.16 -3.72 -3.52
CA VAL A 62 -2.56 -3.37 -4.81
C VAL A 62 -1.92 -1.97 -4.78
N LEU A 63 -2.58 -0.97 -4.17
CA LEU A 63 -2.02 0.37 -4.03
C LEU A 63 -0.73 0.35 -3.19
N LEU A 64 -0.73 -0.38 -2.08
CA LEU A 64 0.44 -0.52 -1.22
C LEU A 64 1.58 -1.26 -1.95
N ALA A 65 1.28 -2.34 -2.65
CA ALA A 65 2.25 -3.10 -3.46
C ALA A 65 2.87 -2.23 -4.58
N LEU A 66 2.04 -1.47 -5.31
CA LEU A 66 2.53 -0.56 -6.36
C LEU A 66 3.38 0.58 -5.80
N GLN A 67 3.07 1.06 -4.59
CA GLN A 67 3.89 2.04 -3.90
C GLN A 67 5.28 1.47 -3.57
N ASP A 68 5.35 0.24 -3.05
CA ASP A 68 6.61 -0.45 -2.77
C ASP A 68 7.43 -0.68 -4.06
N ILE A 69 6.80 -1.24 -5.10
CA ILE A 69 7.43 -1.46 -6.41
C ILE A 69 8.00 -0.15 -6.95
N GLY A 70 7.21 0.93 -6.92
CA GLY A 70 7.66 2.24 -7.37
C GLY A 70 8.88 2.72 -6.60
N ILE A 71 8.84 2.66 -5.27
CA ILE A 71 9.94 3.09 -4.40
C ILE A 71 11.21 2.27 -4.65
N LYS A 72 11.10 0.93 -4.76
CA LYS A 72 12.23 0.03 -5.03
C LYS A 72 12.85 0.28 -6.40
N LEU A 73 12.03 0.56 -7.42
CA LEU A 73 12.52 0.83 -8.77
C LEU A 73 13.14 2.22 -8.92
N THR A 74 12.69 3.22 -8.16
CA THR A 74 13.15 4.61 -8.32
C THR A 74 14.06 5.11 -7.20
N GLY A 75 14.27 4.32 -6.14
CA GLY A 75 14.92 4.72 -4.89
C GLY A 75 16.43 4.96 -4.94
N GLY A 76 17.05 4.99 -6.11
CA GLY A 76 18.49 5.18 -6.25
C GLY A 76 19.23 3.91 -5.86
N GLY A 77 19.25 2.96 -6.79
CA GLY A 77 19.84 1.64 -6.65
C GLY A 77 21.28 1.63 -6.13
N SER A 78 21.39 1.16 -4.90
CA SER A 78 22.35 0.15 -4.47
C SER A 78 21.90 -0.32 -3.09
N HIS A 79 20.69 -0.89 -3.03
CA HIS A 79 20.23 -1.47 -1.77
C HIS A 79 20.94 -2.80 -1.64
N ASP A 80 21.93 -2.82 -0.76
CA ASP A 80 22.38 -4.05 -0.13
C ASP A 80 21.21 -4.71 0.61
N ALA A 81 21.46 -5.91 1.12
CA ALA A 81 20.46 -6.65 1.89
C ALA A 81 19.87 -5.85 3.07
N GLU A 82 20.63 -4.90 3.65
CA GLU A 82 20.16 -4.05 4.74
C GLU A 82 19.12 -3.03 4.24
N GLY A 83 19.40 -2.35 3.13
CA GLY A 83 18.45 -1.43 2.50
C GLY A 83 17.14 -2.11 2.08
N GLN A 84 17.21 -3.34 1.54
CA GLN A 84 16.03 -4.13 1.19
C GLN A 84 15.23 -4.54 2.44
N GLY A 85 15.92 -5.00 3.49
CA GLY A 85 15.29 -5.32 4.76
C GLY A 85 14.56 -4.13 5.37
N PHE A 86 15.13 -2.93 5.27
CA PHE A 86 14.50 -1.70 5.73
C PHE A 86 13.26 -1.35 4.91
N MET A 87 13.31 -1.46 3.58
CA MET A 87 12.14 -1.25 2.71
C MET A 87 11.00 -2.22 3.03
N ASN A 88 11.29 -3.51 3.09
CA ASN A 88 10.29 -4.54 3.40
C ASN A 88 9.68 -4.32 4.79
N SER A 89 10.47 -3.83 5.75
CA SER A 89 9.96 -3.43 7.07
C SER A 89 8.98 -2.26 6.99
N MET A 90 9.24 -1.25 6.15
CA MET A 90 8.31 -0.14 5.94
C MET A 90 7.00 -0.58 5.27
N VAL A 91 7.07 -1.50 4.30
CA VAL A 91 5.90 -2.12 3.68
C VAL A 91 5.05 -2.86 4.72
N LEU A 92 5.68 -3.65 5.57
CA LEU A 92 5.00 -4.38 6.66
C LEU A 92 4.34 -3.42 7.65
N LEU A 93 5.02 -2.34 8.07
CA LEU A 93 4.44 -1.32 8.92
C LEU A 93 3.23 -0.65 8.25
N GLY A 94 3.33 -0.32 6.97
CA GLY A 94 2.21 0.23 6.18
C GLY A 94 1.04 -0.73 6.09
N ALA A 95 1.31 -2.02 5.91
CA ALA A 95 0.29 -3.06 5.85
C ALA A 95 -0.43 -3.21 7.20
N LEU A 96 0.30 -3.18 8.33
CA LEU A 96 -0.29 -3.23 9.67
C LEU A 96 -1.19 -2.02 9.96
N LEU A 97 -0.75 -0.81 9.62
CA LEU A 97 -1.57 0.39 9.77
C LEU A 97 -2.82 0.34 8.88
N SER A 98 -2.66 -0.13 7.65
CA SER A 98 -3.75 -0.31 6.69
C SER A 98 -4.77 -1.35 7.18
N LEU A 99 -4.31 -2.48 7.73
CA LEU A 99 -5.15 -3.50 8.37
C LEU A 99 -6.01 -2.90 9.49
N GLY A 100 -5.45 -2.01 10.32
CA GLY A 100 -6.20 -1.31 11.37
C GLY A 100 -7.36 -0.48 10.81
N PHE A 101 -7.12 0.27 9.72
CA PHE A 101 -8.17 1.05 9.05
C PHE A 101 -9.20 0.16 8.35
N ILE A 102 -8.76 -0.92 7.69
CA ILE A 102 -9.65 -1.90 7.05
C ILE A 102 -10.57 -2.54 8.10
N ALA A 103 -10.01 -3.06 9.20
CA ALA A 103 -10.78 -3.68 10.26
C ALA A 103 -11.80 -2.68 10.85
N LYS A 104 -11.36 -1.45 11.15
CA LYS A 104 -12.27 -0.40 11.63
C LYS A 104 -13.41 -0.12 10.64
N ALA A 105 -13.12 0.00 9.35
CA ALA A 105 -14.13 0.26 8.32
C ALA A 105 -15.13 -0.90 8.21
N LEU A 106 -14.65 -2.14 8.15
CA LEU A 106 -15.49 -3.33 8.00
C LEU A 106 -16.40 -3.57 9.20
N TRP A 107 -15.91 -3.35 10.43
CA TRP A 107 -16.74 -3.50 11.63
C TRP A 107 -17.76 -2.38 11.80
N GLY A 108 -17.54 -1.21 11.19
CA GLY A 108 -18.54 -0.14 11.11
C GLY A 108 -19.72 -0.46 10.18
N GLN A 109 -19.57 -1.41 9.26
CA GLN A 109 -20.60 -1.75 8.28
C GLN A 109 -21.60 -2.78 8.83
N LYS A 110 -22.80 -2.29 9.21
CA LYS A 110 -23.86 -3.14 9.79
C LYS A 110 -24.37 -4.26 8.87
N LEU A 111 -24.30 -4.06 7.55
CA LEU A 111 -24.87 -4.97 6.56
C LEU A 111 -23.90 -6.08 6.10
N VAL A 112 -22.62 -6.00 6.46
CA VAL A 112 -21.63 -7.00 6.07
C VAL A 112 -21.56 -8.11 7.10
N VAL A 113 -21.90 -9.32 6.66
CA VAL A 113 -21.79 -10.59 7.39
C VAL A 113 -20.33 -10.92 7.77
N TRP A 114 -20.14 -11.53 8.95
CA TRP A 114 -18.82 -11.66 9.60
C TRP A 114 -17.77 -12.40 8.76
N TRP A 115 -18.15 -13.49 8.09
CA TRP A 115 -17.27 -14.27 7.21
C TRP A 115 -16.71 -13.47 6.01
N LEU A 116 -17.47 -12.51 5.45
CA LEU A 116 -16.98 -11.63 4.40
C LEU A 116 -15.97 -10.61 4.93
N ARG A 117 -16.09 -10.21 6.20
CA ARG A 117 -15.10 -9.34 6.86
C ARG A 117 -13.78 -10.08 7.02
N LEU A 118 -13.86 -11.33 7.50
CA LEU A 118 -12.71 -12.21 7.64
C LEU A 118 -12.05 -12.49 6.29
N ALA A 119 -12.85 -12.83 5.27
CA ALA A 119 -12.34 -13.05 3.91
C ALA A 119 -11.62 -11.81 3.37
N ALA A 120 -12.15 -10.60 3.58
CA ALA A 120 -11.51 -9.37 3.13
C ALA A 120 -10.16 -9.09 3.81
N LEU A 121 -10.05 -9.38 5.12
CA LEU A 121 -8.78 -9.30 5.85
C LEU A 121 -7.77 -10.35 5.36
N VAL A 122 -8.22 -11.60 5.18
CA VAL A 122 -7.38 -12.69 4.65
C VAL A 122 -6.88 -12.35 3.24
N VAL A 123 -7.74 -11.85 2.35
CA VAL A 123 -7.35 -11.42 1.00
C VAL A 123 -6.28 -10.35 1.05
N PHE A 124 -6.43 -9.31 1.89
CA PHE A 124 -5.41 -8.27 2.04
C PHE A 124 -4.07 -8.88 2.49
N THR A 125 -4.08 -9.65 3.57
CA THR A 125 -2.85 -10.25 4.13
C THR A 125 -2.17 -11.18 3.14
N LEU A 126 -2.93 -12.04 2.43
CA LEU A 126 -2.37 -12.94 1.43
C LEU A 126 -1.75 -12.19 0.25
N LEU A 127 -2.38 -11.10 -0.21
CA LEU A 127 -1.82 -10.29 -1.29
C LEU A 127 -0.54 -9.57 -0.87
N ILE A 128 -0.47 -9.05 0.37
CA ILE A 128 0.77 -8.45 0.89
C ILE A 128 1.86 -9.50 1.06
N TRP A 129 1.54 -10.69 1.58
CA TRP A 129 2.50 -11.78 1.70
C TRP A 129 3.04 -12.21 0.32
N LEU A 130 2.14 -12.42 -0.65
CA LEU A 130 2.54 -12.76 -2.02
C LEU A 130 3.39 -11.66 -2.67
N HIS A 131 3.04 -10.39 -2.45
CA HIS A 131 3.83 -9.26 -2.92
C HIS A 131 5.25 -9.28 -2.35
N LEU A 132 5.39 -9.47 -1.03
CA LEU A 132 6.71 -9.54 -0.39
C LEU A 132 7.53 -10.72 -0.93
N GLU A 133 6.92 -11.88 -1.14
CA GLU A 133 7.62 -13.05 -1.70
C GLU A 133 8.11 -12.80 -3.14
N LEU A 134 7.28 -12.17 -3.98
CA LEU A 134 7.61 -11.94 -5.38
C LEU A 134 8.58 -10.78 -5.60
N PHE A 135 8.56 -9.77 -4.72
CA PHE A 135 9.29 -8.51 -4.90
C PHE A 135 10.27 -8.21 -3.76
N ASN A 136 10.66 -9.23 -2.98
CA ASN A 136 11.59 -9.08 -1.85
C ASN A 136 12.89 -8.39 -2.27
N ASP A 137 13.46 -8.84 -3.39
CA ASP A 137 14.77 -8.45 -3.90
C ASP A 137 14.66 -7.47 -5.08
N LEU A 138 13.46 -6.92 -5.32
CA LEU A 138 13.24 -6.02 -6.45
C LEU A 138 14.11 -4.76 -6.29
N GLY A 139 14.90 -4.46 -7.33
CA GLY A 139 15.80 -3.30 -7.35
C GLY A 139 17.18 -3.55 -6.74
N GLU A 140 17.44 -4.74 -6.20
CA GLU A 140 18.79 -5.13 -5.77
C GLU A 140 19.75 -5.21 -6.97
N GLY A 141 20.97 -4.73 -6.79
CA GLY A 141 22.02 -4.78 -7.82
C GLY A 141 21.84 -3.81 -9.01
N LEU A 142 20.76 -3.05 -9.08
CA LEU A 142 20.64 -1.96 -10.06
C LEU A 142 21.66 -0.86 -9.72
N LYS A 143 22.70 -0.72 -10.53
CA LYS A 143 23.59 0.44 -10.51
C LYS A 143 22.99 1.48 -11.44
N PHE A 144 22.46 2.58 -10.90
CA PHE A 144 22.19 3.75 -11.72
C PHE A 144 23.52 4.48 -11.88
N GLU A 145 24.17 4.31 -13.03
CA GLU A 145 25.23 5.21 -13.47
C GLU A 145 24.56 6.58 -13.72
N LEU A 146 24.67 7.49 -12.75
CA LEU A 146 24.32 8.90 -12.87
C LEU A 146 25.56 9.71 -13.24
#